data_AF-A0A7C1D0F1-F1
#
_entry.id   AF-A0A7C1D0F1-F1
#
_cell.length_a   1.000
_cell.length_b   1.000
_cell.length_c   1.000
_cell.angle_alpha   90.00
_cell.angle_beta   90.00
_cell.angle_gamma   90.00
#
_symmetry.space_group_name_H-M   'P 1'
#
loop_
_entity.id
_entity.type
_entity.pdbx_description
1 polymer ?
#
loop_
_entity_poly.entity_id
_entity_poly.type
_entity_poly.pdbx_seq_one_letter_code
_entity_poly.pdbx_strand_id
1 'polypeptide(L)'
;MTDSTMTQTRPHAGVLAYLVVAGVVILLMMLLGLLMRLDQATALDLGLAGFYRVMTAHGAGMVGIMGLGGAAVMWHFLSRHVQLSGAILFINLLLFLVGAVMVLGSIFIGGYAGAWTFLYPLPAQAAGAWSPHAAAVFTGGLLAIGTGFLLLHLDTARAIIQRYGSLPRALGWPQLFGGDTSEPPPAAVVASTMVLIVNILGITAGAAILVMTLVNLYVPAFDIDPLLAKNL
;
A
#
# COMPACT_ATOMS: atom_id res chain seq x y z
N MET A 1 20.86 38.72 4.77
CA MET A 1 19.68 38.20 5.48
C MET A 1 18.47 38.52 4.63
N THR A 2 18.22 37.73 3.59
CA THR A 2 17.06 37.91 2.70
C THR A 2 15.97 36.97 3.19
N ASP A 3 14.95 37.58 3.74
CA ASP A 3 13.70 36.98 4.18
C ASP A 3 12.99 36.40 2.95
N SER A 4 13.28 35.14 2.64
CA SER A 4 12.51 34.37 1.68
C SER A 4 11.19 34.02 2.35
N THR A 5 10.22 34.92 2.23
CA THR A 5 8.81 34.64 2.43
C THR A 5 8.51 33.26 1.86
N MET A 6 8.20 32.29 2.73
CA MET A 6 7.72 30.98 2.33
C MET A 6 6.43 31.20 1.56
N THR A 7 6.52 31.27 0.22
CA THR A 7 5.34 31.28 -0.63
C THR A 7 4.56 30.03 -0.29
N GLN A 8 3.39 30.20 0.31
CA GLN A 8 2.51 29.11 0.70
C GLN A 8 2.00 28.45 -0.58
N THR A 9 2.79 27.51 -1.12
CA THR A 9 2.43 26.75 -2.31
C THR A 9 1.27 25.86 -1.92
N ARG A 10 0.09 26.14 -2.49
CA ARG A 10 -1.10 25.31 -2.35
C ARG A 10 -0.73 23.84 -2.61
N PRO A 11 -1.29 22.88 -1.85
CA PRO A 11 -1.03 21.47 -2.09
C PRO A 11 -1.41 21.09 -3.51
N HIS A 12 -0.58 20.26 -4.14
CA HIS A 12 -0.85 19.73 -5.49
C HIS A 12 -2.22 19.04 -5.50
N ALA A 13 -3.02 19.25 -6.55
CA ALA A 13 -4.39 18.72 -6.62
C ALA A 13 -4.44 17.19 -6.44
N GLY A 14 -3.43 16.47 -6.92
CA GLY A 14 -3.29 15.03 -6.70
C GLY A 14 -3.11 14.65 -5.23
N VAL A 15 -2.35 15.43 -4.44
CA VAL A 15 -2.22 15.20 -2.99
C VAL A 15 -3.56 15.40 -2.30
N LEU A 16 -4.30 16.44 -2.66
CA LEU A 16 -5.63 16.67 -2.10
C LEU A 16 -6.59 15.52 -2.43
N ALA A 17 -6.54 15.01 -3.67
CA ALA A 17 -7.33 13.85 -4.06
C ALA A 17 -7.02 12.62 -3.19
N TYR A 18 -5.75 12.34 -2.93
CA TYR A 18 -5.36 11.25 -2.02
C TYR A 18 -5.93 11.45 -0.62
N LEU A 19 -5.81 12.66 -0.06
CA LEU A 19 -6.26 12.95 1.30
C LEU A 19 -7.78 12.87 1.43
N VAL A 20 -8.54 13.31 0.42
CA VAL A 20 -10.00 13.18 0.39
C VAL A 20 -10.41 11.71 0.30
N VAL A 21 -9.82 10.95 -0.62
CA VAL A 21 -10.07 9.50 -0.73
C VAL A 21 -9.71 8.80 0.59
N ALA A 22 -8.56 9.16 1.18
CA ALA A 22 -8.12 8.63 2.47
C ALA A 22 -9.12 8.91 3.59
N GLY A 23 -9.55 10.16 3.75
CA GLY A 23 -10.52 10.54 4.77
C GLY A 23 -11.85 9.78 4.61
N VAL A 24 -12.40 9.75 3.40
CA VAL A 24 -13.68 9.05 3.13
C VAL A 24 -13.58 7.55 3.41
N VAL A 25 -12.52 6.91 2.92
CA VAL A 25 -12.35 5.46 3.07
C VAL A 25 -12.00 5.09 4.52
N ILE A 26 -11.25 5.91 5.26
CA ILE A 26 -11.02 5.68 6.70
C ILE A 26 -12.35 5.67 7.46
N LEU A 27 -13.25 6.63 7.20
CA LEU A 27 -14.56 6.64 7.83
C LEU A 27 -15.37 5.37 7.48
N LEU A 28 -15.33 4.93 6.22
CA LEU A 28 -15.93 3.67 5.82
C LEU A 28 -15.32 2.48 6.57
N MET A 29 -14.00 2.42 6.72
CA MET A 29 -13.34 1.34 7.45
C MET A 29 -13.67 1.38 8.95
N MET A 30 -13.82 2.55 9.56
CA MET A 30 -14.30 2.69 10.94
C MET A 30 -15.70 2.11 11.10
N LEU A 31 -16.60 2.34 10.13
CA LEU A 31 -17.93 1.72 10.13
C LEU A 31 -17.85 0.19 10.02
N LEU A 32 -17.03 -0.35 9.11
CA LEU A 32 -16.83 -1.81 9.02
C LEU A 32 -16.24 -2.39 10.32
N GLY A 33 -15.31 -1.68 10.95
CA GLY A 33 -14.75 -2.03 12.26
C GLY A 33 -15.81 -2.05 13.35
N LEU A 34 -16.71 -1.06 13.36
CA LEU A 34 -17.84 -1.00 14.28
C LEU A 34 -18.80 -2.18 14.08
N LEU A 35 -19.13 -2.54 12.83
CA LEU A 35 -19.99 -3.69 12.54
C LEU A 35 -19.41 -4.99 13.12
N MET A 36 -18.11 -5.23 12.98
CA MET A 36 -17.45 -6.39 13.59
C MET A 36 -17.51 -6.36 15.12
N ARG A 37 -17.36 -5.19 15.75
CA ARG A 37 -17.46 -5.05 17.21
C ARG A 37 -18.89 -5.30 17.71
N LEU A 38 -19.90 -4.86 16.97
CA LEU A 38 -21.32 -5.12 17.29
C LEU A 38 -21.65 -6.61 17.18
N ASP A 39 -21.13 -7.29 16.16
CA ASP A 39 -21.24 -8.74 16.00
C ASP A 39 -20.60 -9.50 17.16
N GLN A 40 -19.36 -9.16 17.52
CA GLN A 40 -18.65 -9.71 18.68
C GLN A 40 -19.34 -9.42 20.01
N ALA A 41 -20.06 -8.30 20.11
CA ALA A 41 -20.85 -7.92 21.28
C ALA A 41 -22.24 -8.58 21.29
N THR A 42 -22.57 -9.43 20.31
CA THR A 42 -23.89 -10.07 20.13
C THR A 42 -25.04 -9.07 19.94
N ALA A 43 -24.72 -7.82 19.61
CA ALA A 43 -25.70 -6.75 19.35
C ALA A 43 -26.17 -6.74 17.88
N LEU A 44 -25.46 -7.44 17.01
CA LEU A 44 -25.75 -7.69 15.60
C LEU A 44 -25.35 -9.15 15.31
N ASP A 45 -25.96 -9.79 14.31
CA ASP A 45 -25.49 -11.09 13.79
C ASP A 45 -25.27 -10.96 12.29
N LEU A 46 -24.00 -10.91 11.89
CA LEU A 46 -23.57 -10.89 10.49
C LEU A 46 -23.48 -12.30 9.89
N GLY A 47 -23.53 -13.33 10.74
CA GLY A 47 -23.15 -14.70 10.41
C GLY A 47 -21.66 -14.84 10.08
N LEU A 48 -21.17 -16.09 10.08
CA LEU A 48 -19.76 -16.39 9.85
C LEU A 48 -19.24 -15.82 8.52
N ALA A 49 -19.94 -16.09 7.42
CA ALA A 49 -19.53 -15.61 6.10
C ALA A 49 -19.55 -14.09 5.98
N GLY A 50 -20.56 -13.43 6.58
CA GLY A 50 -20.67 -11.97 6.57
C GLY A 50 -19.54 -11.33 7.38
N PHE A 51 -19.27 -11.86 8.58
CA PHE A 51 -18.18 -11.40 9.43
C PHE A 51 -16.82 -11.47 8.71
N TYR A 52 -16.47 -12.60 8.09
CA TYR A 52 -15.18 -12.74 7.41
C TYR A 52 -15.05 -11.86 6.15
N ARG A 53 -16.15 -11.60 5.42
CA ARG A 53 -16.14 -10.63 4.31
C ARG A 53 -15.90 -9.22 4.79
N VAL A 54 -16.62 -8.78 5.84
CA VAL A 54 -16.42 -7.46 6.46
C VAL A 54 -15.01 -7.33 7.02
N MET A 55 -14.50 -8.36 7.70
CA MET A 55 -13.14 -8.39 8.23
C MET A 55 -12.09 -8.29 7.14
N THR A 56 -12.28 -9.01 6.03
CA THR A 56 -11.38 -8.96 4.87
C THR A 56 -11.37 -7.56 4.25
N ALA A 57 -12.56 -6.97 4.03
CA ALA A 57 -12.69 -5.62 3.50
C ALA A 57 -12.08 -4.56 4.44
N HIS A 58 -12.35 -4.66 5.74
CA HIS A 58 -11.80 -3.76 6.75
C HIS A 58 -10.27 -3.83 6.80
N GLY A 59 -9.70 -5.03 6.91
CA GLY A 59 -8.25 -5.21 7.00
C GLY A 59 -7.54 -4.69 5.75
N ALA A 60 -7.97 -5.14 4.57
CA ALA A 60 -7.34 -4.75 3.31
C ALA A 60 -7.51 -3.24 3.05
N GLY A 61 -8.70 -2.70 3.32
CA GLY A 61 -9.00 -1.29 3.15
C GLY A 61 -8.20 -0.40 4.12
N MET A 62 -8.05 -0.79 5.39
CA MET A 62 -7.23 -0.05 6.36
C MET A 62 -5.76 -0.02 5.94
N VAL A 63 -5.18 -1.15 5.54
CA VAL A 63 -3.77 -1.21 5.11
C VAL A 63 -3.55 -0.36 3.86
N GLY A 64 -4.41 -0.54 2.85
CA GLY A 64 -4.33 0.23 1.61
C GLY A 64 -4.48 1.74 1.85
N ILE A 65 -5.46 2.15 2.65
CA ILE A 65 -5.76 3.57 2.84
C ILE A 65 -4.74 4.29 3.72
N MET A 66 -4.16 3.61 4.71
CA MET A 66 -3.05 4.14 5.49
C MET A 66 -1.81 4.32 4.62
N GLY A 67 -1.54 3.37 3.70
CA GLY A 67 -0.51 3.52 2.69
C GLY A 67 -0.75 4.73 1.77
N LEU A 68 -1.98 4.91 1.29
CA LEU A 68 -2.34 6.02 0.40
C LEU A 68 -2.21 7.38 1.10
N GLY A 69 -2.77 7.51 2.32
CA GLY A 69 -2.67 8.72 3.12
C GLY A 69 -1.22 9.07 3.49
N GLY A 70 -0.44 8.07 3.91
CA GLY A 70 0.99 8.24 4.21
C GLY A 70 1.79 8.67 2.98
N ALA A 71 1.53 8.08 1.82
CA ALA A 71 2.16 8.47 0.57
C ALA A 71 1.82 9.92 0.17
N ALA A 72 0.59 10.39 0.42
CA ALA A 72 0.21 11.78 0.15
C ALA A 72 1.02 12.77 0.99
N VAL A 73 1.17 12.48 2.28
CA VAL A 73 1.97 13.29 3.22
C VAL A 73 3.45 13.28 2.82
N MET A 74 4.01 12.09 2.58
CA MET A 74 5.38 11.91 2.11
C MET A 74 5.63 12.72 0.84
N TRP A 75 4.80 12.55 -0.18
CA TRP A 75 4.93 13.22 -1.47
C TRP A 75 4.89 14.75 -1.30
N HIS A 76 3.95 15.26 -0.49
CA HIS A 76 3.81 16.70 -0.26
C HIS A 76 5.03 17.34 0.43
N PHE A 77 5.59 16.70 1.45
CA PHE A 77 6.77 17.24 2.13
C PHE A 77 8.04 17.03 1.31
N LEU A 78 8.19 15.89 0.67
CA LEU A 78 9.35 15.57 -0.13
C LEU A 78 9.43 16.43 -1.41
N SER A 79 8.31 16.77 -2.04
CA SER A 79 8.28 17.60 -3.26
C SER A 79 8.87 19.01 -3.06
N ARG A 80 9.09 19.44 -1.82
CA ARG A 80 9.78 20.70 -1.50
C ARG A 80 11.30 20.60 -1.65
N HIS A 81 11.85 19.39 -1.72
CA HIS A 81 13.28 19.13 -1.75
C HIS A 81 13.74 18.48 -3.07
N VAL A 82 12.85 17.79 -3.78
CA VAL A 82 13.13 17.07 -5.04
C VAL A 82 11.98 17.21 -6.04
N GLN A 83 12.27 16.92 -7.33
CA GLN A 83 11.28 16.97 -8.40
C GLN A 83 10.59 15.61 -8.60
N LEU A 84 9.36 15.49 -8.07
CA LEU A 84 8.51 14.30 -8.19
C LEU A 84 7.58 14.40 -9.40
N SER A 85 7.22 13.25 -9.97
CA SER A 85 6.34 13.15 -11.13
C SER A 85 4.87 13.17 -10.73
N GLY A 86 4.15 14.22 -11.14
CA GLY A 86 2.69 14.29 -10.99
C GLY A 86 1.95 13.21 -11.80
N ALA A 87 2.53 12.76 -12.92
CA ALA A 87 1.96 11.68 -13.73
C ALA A 87 2.03 10.33 -13.00
N ILE A 88 3.15 10.03 -12.33
CA ILE A 88 3.29 8.81 -11.53
C ILE A 88 2.38 8.85 -10.31
N LEU A 89 2.22 10.01 -9.67
CA LEU A 89 1.22 10.21 -8.62
C LEU A 89 -0.20 9.87 -9.13
N PHE A 90 -0.56 10.36 -10.31
CA PHE A 90 -1.86 10.03 -10.91
C PHE A 90 -2.01 8.53 -11.25
N ILE A 91 -0.98 7.92 -11.87
CA ILE A 91 -0.99 6.48 -12.21
C ILE A 91 -1.15 5.63 -10.96
N ASN A 92 -0.43 5.96 -9.87
CA ASN A 92 -0.58 5.27 -8.60
C ASN A 92 -2.03 5.35 -8.09
N LEU A 93 -2.65 6.55 -8.11
CA LEU A 93 -4.04 6.70 -7.69
C LEU A 93 -5.00 5.87 -8.55
N LEU A 94 -4.81 5.88 -9.87
CA LEU A 94 -5.64 5.11 -10.79
C LEU A 94 -5.53 3.60 -10.50
N LEU A 95 -4.31 3.08 -10.39
CA LEU A 95 -4.06 1.68 -10.06
C LEU A 95 -4.61 1.30 -8.69
N PHE A 96 -4.50 2.22 -7.71
CA PHE A 96 -5.08 2.04 -6.39
C PHE A 96 -6.60 1.90 -6.46
N LEU A 97 -7.28 2.80 -7.17
CA LEU A 97 -8.75 2.78 -7.29
C LEU A 97 -9.23 1.54 -8.06
N VAL A 98 -8.56 1.17 -9.15
CA VAL A 98 -8.85 -0.06 -9.88
C VAL A 98 -8.68 -1.29 -8.99
N GLY A 99 -7.56 -1.40 -8.28
CA GLY A 99 -7.32 -2.51 -7.38
C GLY A 99 -8.30 -2.55 -6.20
N ALA A 100 -8.70 -1.39 -5.67
CA ALA A 100 -9.72 -1.30 -4.62
C ALA A 100 -11.08 -1.81 -5.12
N VAL A 101 -11.48 -1.45 -6.34
CA VAL A 101 -12.71 -1.96 -6.97
C VAL A 101 -12.64 -3.49 -7.16
N MET A 102 -11.49 -4.00 -7.61
CA MET A 102 -11.28 -5.46 -7.75
C MET A 102 -11.38 -6.17 -6.39
N VAL A 103 -10.71 -5.66 -5.36
CA VAL A 103 -10.75 -6.22 -4.00
C VAL A 103 -12.19 -6.24 -3.46
N LEU A 104 -12.91 -5.12 -3.55
CA LEU A 104 -14.29 -5.03 -3.07
C LEU A 104 -15.24 -5.92 -3.88
N GLY A 105 -15.08 -5.98 -5.20
CA GLY A 105 -15.85 -6.86 -6.07
C GLY A 105 -15.59 -8.34 -5.74
N SER A 106 -14.34 -8.72 -5.51
CA SER A 106 -14.01 -10.09 -5.07
C SER A 106 -14.68 -10.46 -3.75
N ILE A 107 -14.71 -9.54 -2.78
CA ILE A 107 -15.28 -9.81 -1.45
C ILE A 107 -16.81 -9.86 -1.48
N PHE A 108 -17.45 -8.82 -2.02
CA PHE A 108 -18.90 -8.64 -1.90
C PHE A 108 -19.70 -9.28 -3.04
N ILE A 109 -19.08 -9.50 -4.21
CA ILE A 109 -19.70 -10.19 -5.35
C ILE A 109 -19.14 -11.61 -5.46
N GLY A 110 -17.83 -11.77 -5.40
CA GLY A 110 -17.16 -13.07 -5.48
C GLY A 110 -17.18 -13.90 -4.19
N GLY A 111 -17.57 -13.29 -3.07
CA GLY A 111 -17.66 -13.94 -1.76
C GLY A 111 -16.32 -14.21 -1.07
N TYR A 112 -15.20 -13.69 -1.59
CA TYR A 112 -13.88 -13.90 -1.02
C TYR A 112 -13.80 -13.39 0.42
N ALA A 113 -13.22 -14.21 1.31
CA ALA A 113 -13.21 -13.96 2.74
C ALA A 113 -11.91 -14.43 3.42
N GLY A 114 -10.79 -14.39 2.68
CA GLY A 114 -9.48 -14.92 3.09
C GLY A 114 -8.60 -13.99 3.93
N ALA A 115 -9.16 -12.91 4.48
CA ALA A 115 -8.44 -11.83 5.17
C ALA A 115 -7.42 -11.09 4.28
N TRP A 116 -6.75 -10.08 4.86
CA TRP A 116 -5.91 -9.13 4.13
C TRP A 116 -4.48 -9.61 3.85
N THR A 117 -4.01 -10.63 4.57
CA THR A 117 -2.66 -11.18 4.46
C THR A 117 -2.53 -12.26 3.38
N PHE A 118 -3.62 -12.56 2.64
CA PHE A 118 -3.62 -13.52 1.51
C PHE A 118 -2.87 -14.83 1.83
N LEU A 119 -3.05 -15.32 3.06
CA LEU A 119 -2.21 -16.34 3.67
C LEU A 119 -2.22 -17.65 2.87
N TYR A 120 -1.12 -18.00 2.23
CA TYR A 120 -0.99 -19.29 1.55
C TYR A 120 -1.18 -20.48 2.52
N PRO A 121 -1.90 -21.55 2.14
CA PRO A 121 -2.56 -21.81 0.85
C PRO A 121 -4.04 -21.40 0.81
N LEU A 122 -4.51 -20.63 1.79
CA LEU A 122 -5.94 -20.34 2.00
C LEU A 122 -6.65 -19.81 0.75
N PRO A 123 -6.10 -18.87 -0.05
CA PRO A 123 -6.76 -18.40 -1.28
C PRO A 123 -7.15 -19.53 -2.24
N ALA A 124 -6.34 -20.59 -2.34
CA ALA A 124 -6.57 -21.73 -3.22
C ALA A 124 -7.33 -22.88 -2.52
N GLN A 125 -7.06 -23.11 -1.23
CA GLN A 125 -7.67 -24.18 -0.44
C GLN A 125 -8.86 -23.66 0.37
N ALA A 126 -9.86 -23.13 -0.33
CA ALA A 126 -11.01 -22.44 0.27
C ALA A 126 -12.11 -23.35 0.85
N ALA A 127 -11.99 -24.68 0.70
CA ALA A 127 -13.02 -25.65 1.10
C ALA A 127 -14.45 -25.30 0.63
N GLY A 128 -14.57 -24.71 -0.56
CA GLY A 128 -15.86 -24.28 -1.15
C GLY A 128 -16.38 -22.91 -0.69
N ALA A 129 -15.66 -22.19 0.17
CA ALA A 129 -16.08 -20.87 0.67
C ALA A 129 -16.11 -19.78 -0.42
N TRP A 130 -15.23 -19.88 -1.43
CA TRP A 130 -15.18 -19.01 -2.60
C TRP A 130 -14.60 -19.76 -3.81
N SER A 131 -14.78 -19.17 -5.00
CA SER A 131 -14.19 -19.70 -6.23
C SER A 131 -12.73 -19.25 -6.42
N PRO A 132 -11.90 -20.00 -7.18
CA PRO A 132 -10.56 -19.56 -7.55
C PRO A 132 -10.54 -18.19 -8.24
N HIS A 133 -11.59 -17.87 -9.01
CA HIS A 133 -11.73 -16.57 -9.67
C HIS A 133 -11.91 -15.42 -8.67
N ALA A 134 -12.67 -15.62 -7.59
CA ALA A 134 -12.79 -14.62 -6.54
C ALA A 134 -11.42 -14.35 -5.90
N ALA A 135 -10.69 -15.40 -5.53
CA ALA A 135 -9.32 -15.27 -5.02
C ALA A 135 -8.40 -14.57 -6.03
N ALA A 136 -8.46 -14.93 -7.31
CA ALA A 136 -7.63 -14.32 -8.35
C ALA A 136 -7.93 -12.82 -8.54
N VAL A 137 -9.21 -12.41 -8.50
CA VAL A 137 -9.58 -11.00 -8.58
C VAL A 137 -9.07 -10.22 -7.36
N PHE A 138 -9.13 -10.81 -6.15
CA PHE A 138 -8.56 -10.19 -4.95
C PHE A 138 -7.04 -10.02 -5.08
N THR A 139 -6.33 -11.09 -5.41
CA THR A 139 -4.86 -11.09 -5.60
C THR A 139 -4.44 -10.15 -6.72
N GLY A 140 -5.18 -10.11 -7.83
CA GLY A 140 -4.95 -9.17 -8.93
C GLY A 140 -5.17 -7.71 -8.52
N GLY A 141 -6.17 -7.45 -7.66
CA GLY A 141 -6.40 -6.12 -7.09
C GLY A 141 -5.26 -5.65 -6.19
N LEU A 142 -4.73 -6.54 -5.34
CA LEU A 142 -3.55 -6.27 -4.54
C LEU A 142 -2.30 -6.04 -5.39
N LEU A 143 -2.10 -6.79 -6.48
CA LEU A 143 -1.01 -6.57 -7.43
C LEU A 143 -1.13 -5.22 -8.15
N ALA A 144 -2.33 -4.81 -8.55
CA ALA A 144 -2.54 -3.49 -9.14
C ALA A 144 -2.16 -2.37 -8.15
N ILE A 145 -2.66 -2.45 -6.91
CA ILE A 145 -2.31 -1.51 -5.83
C ILE A 145 -0.79 -1.48 -5.59
N GLY A 146 -0.17 -2.65 -5.40
CA GLY A 146 1.26 -2.78 -5.16
C GLY A 146 2.11 -2.23 -6.31
N THR A 147 1.70 -2.48 -7.56
CA THR A 147 2.38 -1.95 -8.75
C THR A 147 2.34 -0.43 -8.78
N GLY A 148 1.20 0.18 -8.45
CA GLY A 148 1.08 1.62 -8.32
C GLY A 148 2.06 2.18 -7.30
N PHE A 149 2.08 1.60 -6.09
CA PHE A 149 2.99 2.04 -5.04
C PHE A 149 4.45 1.81 -5.42
N LEU A 150 4.79 0.71 -6.09
CA LEU A 150 6.15 0.45 -6.54
C LEU A 150 6.62 1.55 -7.49
N LEU A 151 5.79 1.94 -8.47
CA LEU A 151 6.11 3.04 -9.39
C LEU A 151 6.32 4.37 -8.64
N LEU A 152 5.47 4.67 -7.64
CA LEU A 152 5.60 5.88 -6.82
C LEU A 152 6.92 5.90 -6.02
N HIS A 153 7.31 4.78 -5.42
CA HIS A 153 8.56 4.69 -4.66
C HIS A 153 9.80 4.71 -5.58
N LEU A 154 9.72 4.13 -6.78
CA LEU A 154 10.79 4.21 -7.78
C LEU A 154 10.98 5.64 -8.31
N ASP A 155 9.90 6.39 -8.55
CA ASP A 155 9.99 7.81 -8.90
C ASP A 155 10.62 8.64 -7.77
N THR A 156 10.22 8.32 -6.54
CA THR A 156 10.78 8.93 -5.34
C THR A 156 12.29 8.66 -5.23
N ALA A 157 12.71 7.40 -5.46
CA ALA A 157 14.11 7.00 -5.46
C ALA A 157 14.90 7.74 -6.54
N ARG A 158 14.38 7.78 -7.77
CA ARG A 158 14.95 8.53 -8.89
C ARG A 158 15.18 9.99 -8.53
N ALA A 159 14.15 10.67 -8.01
CA ALA A 159 14.23 12.09 -7.67
C ALA A 159 15.25 12.37 -6.53
N ILE A 160 15.31 11.49 -5.53
CA ILE A 160 16.28 11.58 -4.43
C ILE A 160 17.70 11.35 -4.95
N ILE A 161 17.94 10.30 -5.74
CA ILE A 161 19.26 10.00 -6.30
C ILE A 161 19.74 11.15 -7.19
N GLN A 162 18.87 11.71 -8.04
CA GLN A 162 19.21 12.85 -8.88
C GLN A 162 19.63 14.09 -8.07
N ARG A 163 19.01 14.33 -6.90
CA ARG A 163 19.31 15.50 -6.07
C ARG A 163 20.49 15.29 -5.11
N TYR A 164 20.60 14.11 -4.50
CA TYR A 164 21.53 13.82 -3.41
C TYR A 164 22.70 12.90 -3.82
N GLY A 165 22.69 12.39 -5.06
CA GLY A 165 23.71 11.53 -5.64
C GLY A 165 23.54 10.04 -5.31
N SER A 166 23.04 9.70 -4.12
CA SER A 166 22.75 8.31 -3.72
C SER A 166 21.80 8.23 -2.53
N LEU A 167 21.19 7.05 -2.31
CA LEU A 167 20.32 6.81 -1.15
C LEU A 167 21.09 6.91 0.18
N PRO A 168 22.32 6.36 0.34
CA PRO A 168 23.12 6.57 1.56
C PRO A 168 23.37 8.05 1.90
N ARG A 169 23.64 8.88 0.90
CA ARG A 169 23.82 10.33 1.11
C ARG A 169 22.50 10.98 1.55
N ALA A 170 21.38 10.58 0.96
CA ALA A 170 20.05 11.07 1.36
C ALA A 170 19.60 10.59 2.75
N LEU A 171 20.12 9.45 3.22
CA LEU A 171 19.94 8.95 4.60
C LEU A 171 20.82 9.68 5.63
N GLY A 172 21.76 10.53 5.19
CA GLY A 172 22.70 11.21 6.08
C GLY A 172 23.83 10.30 6.61
N TRP A 173 24.14 9.20 5.92
CA TRP A 173 25.25 8.32 6.32
C TRP A 173 26.61 9.02 6.40
N PRO A 174 26.99 9.96 5.50
CA PRO A 174 28.24 10.69 5.65
C PRO A 174 28.35 11.45 6.97
N GLN A 175 27.25 12.00 7.47
CA GLN A 175 27.19 12.70 8.75
C GLN A 175 27.24 11.72 9.93
N LEU A 176 26.51 10.61 9.84
CA LEU A 176 26.42 9.62 10.92
C LEU A 176 27.69 8.78 11.08
N PHE A 177 28.35 8.42 9.98
CA PHE A 177 29.44 7.44 9.97
C PHE A 177 30.74 7.96 9.34
N GLY A 178 30.70 9.06 8.56
CA GLY A 178 31.82 9.56 7.78
C GLY A 178 32.51 10.80 8.33
N GLY A 179 32.01 11.39 9.42
CA GLY A 179 32.55 12.61 10.02
C GLY A 179 32.28 13.90 9.21
N ASP A 180 31.36 13.85 8.26
CA ASP A 180 30.94 15.03 7.48
C ASP A 180 30.19 16.01 8.39
N THR A 181 30.70 17.24 8.50
CA THR A 181 30.12 18.32 9.32
C THR A 181 29.25 19.29 8.53
N SER A 182 29.04 19.03 7.23
CA SER A 182 28.10 19.81 6.41
C SER A 182 26.65 19.60 6.87
N GLU A 183 25.78 20.53 6.46
CA GLU A 183 24.35 20.47 6.81
C GLU A 183 23.72 19.14 6.36
N PRO A 184 23.04 18.40 7.26
CA PRO A 184 22.46 17.11 6.93
C PRO A 184 21.25 17.23 5.99
N PRO A 185 20.85 16.16 5.28
CA PRO A 185 19.64 16.15 4.50
C PRO A 185 18.40 16.48 5.37
N PRO A 186 17.41 17.22 4.83
CA PRO A 186 16.18 17.53 5.56
C PRO A 186 15.46 16.25 6.04
N ALA A 187 14.77 16.33 7.19
CA ALA A 187 14.09 15.17 7.79
C ALA A 187 13.10 14.47 6.84
N ALA A 188 12.40 15.24 6.01
CA ALA A 188 11.49 14.68 4.99
C ALA A 188 12.22 13.80 3.97
N VAL A 189 13.46 14.17 3.59
CA VAL A 189 14.30 13.39 2.67
C VAL A 189 14.79 12.12 3.34
N VAL A 190 15.33 12.21 4.56
CA VAL A 190 15.82 11.05 5.32
C VAL A 190 14.69 10.03 5.54
N ALA A 191 13.55 10.50 6.05
CA ALA A 191 12.38 9.65 6.30
C ALA A 191 11.85 9.00 5.02
N SER A 192 11.69 9.78 3.94
CA SER A 192 11.20 9.24 2.66
C SER A 192 12.18 8.24 2.03
N THR A 193 13.49 8.46 2.20
CA THR A 193 14.52 7.53 1.73
C THR A 193 14.45 6.19 2.46
N MET A 194 14.20 6.22 3.78
CA MET A 194 14.02 4.98 4.53
C MET A 194 12.71 4.28 4.14
N VAL A 195 11.61 5.03 4.04
CA VAL A 195 10.30 4.51 3.62
C VAL A 195 10.38 3.84 2.25
N LEU A 196 11.00 4.47 1.24
CA LEU A 196 11.08 3.88 -0.09
C LEU A 196 11.92 2.60 -0.14
N ILE A 197 13.00 2.49 0.66
CA ILE A 197 13.84 1.29 0.65
C ILE A 197 13.04 0.09 1.14
N VAL A 198 12.38 0.23 2.29
CA VAL A 198 11.57 -0.85 2.86
C VAL A 198 10.38 -1.18 1.96
N ASN A 199 9.70 -0.16 1.42
CA ASN A 199 8.55 -0.40 0.56
C ASN A 199 8.92 -1.02 -0.79
N ILE A 200 10.03 -0.64 -1.42
CA ILE A 200 10.47 -1.29 -2.68
C ILE A 200 10.74 -2.77 -2.43
N LEU A 201 11.47 -3.11 -1.37
CA LEU A 201 11.78 -4.50 -1.04
C LEU A 201 10.51 -5.29 -0.69
N GLY A 202 9.70 -4.76 0.23
CA GLY A 202 8.46 -5.41 0.69
C GLY A 202 7.42 -5.56 -0.42
N ILE A 203 7.21 -4.55 -1.26
CA ILE A 203 6.27 -4.64 -2.38
C ILE A 203 6.77 -5.63 -3.43
N THR A 204 8.07 -5.68 -3.70
CA THR A 204 8.64 -6.65 -4.65
C THR A 204 8.48 -8.09 -4.14
N ALA A 205 8.77 -8.34 -2.86
CA ALA A 205 8.55 -9.62 -2.20
C ALA A 205 7.06 -10.02 -2.21
N GLY A 206 6.19 -9.10 -1.79
CA GLY A 206 4.73 -9.27 -1.82
C GLY A 206 4.21 -9.55 -3.23
N ALA A 207 4.69 -8.85 -4.25
CA ALA A 207 4.31 -9.10 -5.63
C ALA A 207 4.72 -10.50 -6.10
N ALA A 208 5.89 -11.00 -5.69
CA ALA A 208 6.32 -12.36 -6.01
C ALA A 208 5.36 -13.41 -5.44
N ILE A 209 4.98 -13.31 -4.16
CA ILE A 209 4.04 -14.27 -3.55
C ILE A 209 2.63 -14.14 -4.13
N LEU A 210 2.17 -12.94 -4.46
CA LEU A 210 0.87 -12.75 -5.13
C LEU A 210 0.86 -13.35 -6.55
N VAL A 211 1.95 -13.20 -7.32
CA VAL A 211 2.09 -13.85 -8.64
C VAL A 211 2.13 -15.37 -8.51
N MET A 212 2.92 -15.90 -7.57
CA MET A 212 2.96 -17.35 -7.31
C MET A 212 1.57 -17.87 -6.90
N THR A 213 0.85 -17.12 -6.07
CA THR A 213 -0.53 -17.47 -5.68
C THR A 213 -1.46 -17.48 -6.88
N LEU A 214 -1.36 -16.50 -7.80
CA LEU A 214 -2.15 -16.52 -9.04
C LEU A 214 -1.86 -17.76 -9.89
N VAL A 215 -0.59 -18.15 -10.02
CA VAL A 215 -0.22 -19.38 -10.73
C VAL A 215 -0.82 -20.61 -10.04
N ASN A 216 -0.66 -20.72 -8.72
CA ASN A 216 -1.19 -21.83 -7.92
C ASN A 216 -2.72 -21.97 -8.03
N LEU A 217 -3.47 -20.87 -8.11
CA LEU A 217 -4.94 -20.88 -8.25
C LEU A 217 -5.43 -21.61 -9.51
N TYR A 218 -4.66 -21.58 -10.60
CA TYR A 218 -5.03 -22.20 -11.88
C TYR A 218 -4.18 -23.40 -12.25
N VAL A 219 -3.03 -23.58 -11.59
CA VAL A 219 -2.12 -24.71 -11.73
C VAL A 219 -1.87 -25.29 -10.34
N PRO A 220 -2.78 -26.12 -9.79
CA PRO A 220 -2.67 -26.61 -8.40
C PRO A 220 -1.43 -27.45 -8.13
N ALA A 221 -0.80 -28.02 -9.17
CA ALA A 221 0.47 -28.73 -9.06
C ALA A 221 1.68 -27.81 -8.82
N PHE A 222 1.51 -26.49 -8.98
CA PHE A 222 2.52 -25.50 -8.62
C PHE A 222 2.47 -25.26 -7.12
N ASP A 223 3.17 -26.09 -6.35
CA ASP A 223 3.26 -25.93 -4.90
C ASP A 223 4.22 -24.81 -4.52
N ILE A 224 3.78 -23.98 -3.56
CA ILE A 224 4.62 -22.97 -2.93
C ILE A 224 5.04 -23.51 -1.56
N ASP A 225 6.33 -23.43 -1.23
CA ASP A 225 6.80 -23.76 0.11
C ASP A 225 6.11 -22.84 1.14
N PRO A 226 5.38 -23.38 2.13
CA PRO A 226 4.64 -22.54 3.09
C PRO A 226 5.55 -21.65 3.95
N LEU A 227 6.79 -22.07 4.22
CA LEU A 227 7.73 -21.25 4.99
C LEU A 227 8.23 -20.07 4.16
N LEU A 228 8.52 -20.28 2.87
CA LEU A 228 8.81 -19.20 1.93
C LEU A 228 7.63 -18.22 1.83
N ALA A 229 6.42 -18.73 1.60
CA ALA A 229 5.22 -17.90 1.46
C ALA A 229 4.93 -17.04 2.70
N LYS A 230 5.25 -17.54 3.90
CA LYS A 230 5.10 -16.80 5.16
C LYS A 230 6.16 -15.70 5.35
N ASN A 231 7.35 -15.87 4.79
CA ASN A 231 8.48 -14.96 4.98
C ASN A 231 8.60 -13.90 3.87
N LEU A 232 7.82 -14.02 2.79
CA LEU A 232 7.66 -13.02 1.73
C LEU A 232 6.56 -12.01 2.10
#